data_AF-A0A941R447-F1
#
_entry.id   AF-A0A941R447-F1
#
_cell.length_a   1.000
_cell.length_b   1.000
_cell.length_c   1.000
_cell.angle_alpha   90.00
_cell.angle_beta   90.00
_cell.angle_gamma   90.00
#
_symmetry.space_group_name_H-M   'P 1'
#
loop_
_entity.id
_entity.type
_entity.pdbx_description
1 polymer ?
#
loop_
_entity_poly.entity_id
_entity_poly.type
_entity_poly.pdbx_seq_one_letter_code
_entity_poly.pdbx_strand_id
1 'polypeptide(L)'
;MIKSISKILSFLLGSCVAIGAFMAYFMRSVDTQKGIVYDGLGRVLTEPPLWASFLITSENSWAGLGWHLLDVIWFFGGLFIAFKLYDWSLESKAK
;
A
#
# COMPACT_ATOMS: atom_id res chain seq x y z
N MET A 1 11.11 -12.59 24.77
CA MET A 1 11.91 -12.27 23.57
C MET A 1 11.09 -12.42 22.29
N ILE A 2 10.61 -13.61 21.93
CA ILE A 2 9.79 -13.85 20.72
C ILE A 2 8.53 -12.95 20.66
N LYS A 3 7.85 -12.72 21.79
CA LYS A 3 6.64 -11.87 21.88
C LYS A 3 6.88 -10.41 21.48
N SER A 4 7.94 -9.82 22.03
CA SER A 4 8.32 -8.44 21.72
C SER A 4 8.72 -8.30 20.25
N ILE A 5 9.39 -9.32 19.69
CA ILE A 5 9.74 -9.38 18.28
C ILE A 5 8.49 -9.41 17.40
N SER A 6 7.50 -10.27 17.67
CA SER A 6 6.26 -10.32 16.88
C SER A 6 5.48 -9.00 16.91
N LYS A 7 5.44 -8.32 18.06
CA LYS A 7 4.79 -7.01 18.19
C LYS A 7 5.53 -5.92 17.40
N ILE A 8 6.86 -5.90 17.45
CA ILE A 8 7.69 -4.99 16.65
C ILE A 8 7.50 -5.27 15.16
N LEU A 9 7.53 -6.54 14.73
CA LEU A 9 7.32 -6.94 13.34
C LEU A 9 5.94 -6.56 12.83
N SER A 10 4.90 -6.77 13.63
CA SER A 10 3.53 -6.33 13.31
C SER A 10 3.47 -4.82 13.07
N PHE A 11 4.05 -4.03 13.99
CA PHE A 11 4.07 -2.58 13.86
C PHE A 11 4.87 -2.09 12.64
N LEU A 12 6.05 -2.66 12.41
CA LEU A 12 6.89 -2.32 11.26
C LEU A 12 6.19 -2.67 9.95
N LEU A 13 5.63 -3.87 9.83
CA LEU A 13 4.90 -4.29 8.65
C LEU A 13 3.67 -3.41 8.40
N GLY A 14 2.86 -3.16 9.43
CA GLY A 14 1.69 -2.28 9.32
C GLY A 14 2.07 -0.86 8.89
N SER A 15 3.16 -0.33 9.43
CA SER A 15 3.69 0.99 9.04
C SER A 15 4.17 1.00 7.58
N CYS A 16 4.93 -0.02 7.15
CA CYS A 16 5.37 -0.16 5.77
C CYS A 16 4.19 -0.25 4.79
N VAL A 17 3.13 -0.98 5.15
CA VAL A 17 1.92 -1.10 4.34
C VAL A 17 1.21 0.26 4.23
N ALA A 18 1.04 0.96 5.35
CA ALA A 18 0.40 2.28 5.37
C ALA A 18 1.20 3.32 4.57
N ILE A 19 2.51 3.36 4.74
CA ILE A 19 3.41 4.25 3.98
C ILE A 19 3.35 3.92 2.49
N GLY A 20 3.42 2.63 2.12
CA GLY A 20 3.33 2.20 0.73
C GLY A 20 2.02 2.63 0.07
N ALA A 21 0.89 2.42 0.74
CA ALA A 21 -0.42 2.86 0.26
C ALA A 21 -0.50 4.39 0.12
N PHE A 22 0.06 5.13 1.09
CA PHE A 22 0.12 6.58 1.03
C PHE A 22 0.93 7.07 -0.18
N MET A 23 2.13 6.51 -0.38
CA MET A 23 3.01 6.87 -1.50
C MET A 23 2.37 6.51 -2.86
N ALA A 24 1.71 5.37 -2.96
CA ALA A 24 1.07 4.89 -4.18
C ALA A 24 -0.14 5.72 -4.63
N TYR A 25 -0.96 6.21 -3.69
CA TYR A 25 -2.26 6.81 -4.03
C TYR A 25 -2.39 8.31 -3.72
N PHE A 26 -1.58 8.85 -2.81
CA PHE A 26 -1.72 10.24 -2.35
C PHE A 26 -0.56 11.15 -2.75
N MET A 27 0.63 10.59 -3.01
CA MET A 27 1.77 11.37 -3.48
C MET A 27 1.86 11.40 -5.00
N ARG A 28 2.13 12.58 -5.55
CA ARG A 28 2.33 12.79 -7.00
C ARG A 28 3.53 13.69 -7.24
N SER A 29 4.28 13.38 -8.29
CA SER A 29 5.37 14.19 -8.83
C SER A 29 5.16 14.38 -10.32
N VAL A 30 5.45 15.56 -10.85
CA VAL A 30 5.27 15.88 -12.27
C VAL A 30 6.63 16.21 -12.88
N ASP A 31 7.05 15.42 -13.87
CA ASP A 31 8.18 15.76 -14.73
C ASP A 31 7.68 16.74 -15.81
N THR A 32 7.96 18.02 -15.60
CA THR A 32 7.54 19.12 -16.48
C THR A 32 8.24 19.10 -17.85
N GLN A 33 9.39 18.43 -17.98
CA GLN A 33 10.10 18.32 -19.26
C GLN A 33 9.49 17.25 -20.15
N LYS A 34 9.01 16.15 -19.55
CA LYS A 34 8.43 15.01 -20.28
C LYS A 34 6.89 14.99 -20.27
N GLY A 35 6.26 15.82 -19.45
CA GLY A 35 4.80 15.80 -19.26
C GLY A 35 4.30 14.53 -18.58
N ILE A 36 5.15 13.85 -17.81
CA ILE A 36 4.84 12.56 -17.18
C ILE A 36 4.55 12.80 -15.69
N VAL A 37 3.47 12.18 -15.21
CA VAL A 37 3.12 12.16 -13.79
C VAL A 37 3.58 10.85 -13.18
N TYR A 38 4.19 10.91 -12.00
CA TYR A 38 4.63 9.76 -11.22
C TYR A 38 3.93 9.77 -9.85
N ASP A 39 3.71 8.58 -9.27
CA ASP A 39 3.33 8.50 -7.86
C ASP A 39 4.55 8.63 -6.92
N GLY A 40 4.30 8.57 -5.61
CA GLY A 40 5.36 8.59 -4.59
C GLY A 40 6.31 7.39 -4.63
N LEU A 41 5.94 6.30 -5.31
CA LEU A 41 6.79 5.13 -5.54
C LEU A 41 7.59 5.23 -6.84
N GLY A 42 7.45 6.34 -7.60
CA GLY A 42 8.16 6.57 -8.86
C GLY A 42 7.56 5.83 -10.05
N ARG A 43 6.31 5.36 -9.95
CA ARG A 43 5.61 4.66 -11.04
C ARG A 43 4.88 5.67 -11.90
N VAL A 44 4.94 5.50 -13.22
CA VAL A 44 4.26 6.36 -14.19
C VAL A 44 2.74 6.22 -14.01
N LEU A 45 2.06 7.34 -13.88
CA LEU A 45 0.61 7.41 -13.82
C LEU A 45 0.05 7.71 -15.21
N THR A 46 -0.94 6.91 -15.62
CA THR A 46 -1.66 7.04 -16.89
C THR A 46 -3.14 7.23 -16.65
N GLU A 47 -3.88 7.58 -17.69
CA GLU A 47 -5.34 7.64 -17.61
C GLU A 47 -5.93 6.23 -17.36
N PRO A 48 -6.88 6.10 -16.42
CA PRO A 48 -7.56 4.83 -16.21
C PRO A 48 -8.48 4.50 -17.38
N PRO A 49 -8.56 3.20 -17.79
CA PRO A 49 -9.60 2.76 -18.71
C PRO A 49 -10.99 2.99 -18.11
N LEU A 50 -12.02 3.11 -18.94
CA LEU A 50 -13.38 3.47 -18.51
C LEU A 50 -13.92 2.62 -17.34
N TRP A 51 -13.65 1.32 -17.34
CA TRP A 51 -14.08 0.44 -16.24
C TRP A 51 -13.38 0.75 -14.91
N ALA A 52 -12.13 1.20 -14.95
CA ALA A 52 -11.36 1.58 -13.78
C ALA A 52 -11.72 2.99 -13.31
N SER A 53 -12.12 3.88 -14.22
CA SER A 53 -12.55 5.25 -13.90
C SER A 53 -13.81 5.33 -13.01
N PHE A 54 -14.59 4.24 -12.96
CA PHE A 54 -15.73 4.11 -12.05
C PHE A 54 -15.33 3.82 -10.60
N LEU A 55 -14.21 3.14 -10.41
CA LEU A 55 -13.68 2.74 -9.09
C LEU A 55 -12.61 3.71 -8.59
N ILE A 56 -11.88 4.30 -9.53
CA ILE A 56 -10.79 5.26 -9.33
C ILE A 56 -11.34 6.58 -9.83
N THR A 57 -11.73 7.46 -8.91
CA THR A 57 -12.36 8.77 -9.17
C THR A 57 -11.73 9.47 -10.38
N SER A 58 -12.54 10.10 -11.24
CA SER A 58 -12.17 10.59 -12.58
C SER A 58 -10.98 11.57 -12.68
N GLU A 59 -10.49 12.10 -11.56
CA GLU A 59 -9.29 12.96 -11.49
C GLU A 59 -7.99 12.19 -11.17
N ASN A 60 -8.09 10.87 -11.01
CA ASN A 60 -6.99 10.04 -10.54
C ASN A 60 -6.36 9.25 -11.70
N SER A 61 -5.28 9.81 -12.23
CA SER A 61 -4.27 9.04 -12.95
C SER A 61 -3.76 7.89 -12.07
N TRP A 62 -3.56 6.71 -12.63
CA TRP A 62 -3.20 5.49 -11.89
C TRP A 62 -1.99 4.78 -12.51
N ALA A 63 -1.30 3.94 -11.75
CA ALA A 63 -0.11 3.23 -12.23
C ALA A 63 -0.44 2.07 -13.20
N GLY A 64 -1.71 1.82 -13.53
CA GLY A 64 -2.15 0.69 -14.34
C GLY A 64 -2.60 -0.52 -13.50
N LEU A 65 -3.28 -1.46 -14.17
CA LEU A 65 -3.94 -2.60 -13.51
C LEU A 65 -2.96 -3.51 -12.77
N GLY A 66 -1.79 -3.77 -13.35
CA GLY A 66 -0.78 -4.64 -12.72
C GLY A 66 -0.31 -4.08 -11.39
N TRP A 67 0.04 -2.79 -11.36
CA TRP A 67 0.45 -2.11 -10.14
C TRP A 67 -0.70 -1.97 -9.14
N HIS A 68 -1.91 -1.68 -9.61
CA HIS A 68 -3.08 -1.63 -8.76
C HIS A 68 -3.36 -2.97 -8.04
N LEU A 69 -3.30 -4.09 -8.77
CA LEU A 69 -3.51 -5.42 -8.18
C LEU A 69 -2.42 -5.75 -7.15
N LEU A 70 -1.16 -5.41 -7.45
CA LEU A 70 -0.06 -5.56 -6.50
C LEU A 70 -0.29 -4.72 -5.24
N ASP A 71 -0.74 -3.47 -5.38
CA ASP A 71 -1.03 -2.60 -4.24
C ASP A 71 -2.15 -3.16 -3.37
N VAL A 72 -3.20 -3.71 -3.98
CA VAL A 72 -4.31 -4.37 -3.27
C VAL A 72 -3.79 -5.59 -2.49
N ILE A 73 -3.02 -6.46 -3.13
CA ILE A 73 -2.43 -7.65 -2.48
C ILE A 73 -1.48 -7.23 -1.35
N TRP A 74 -0.60 -6.26 -1.60
CA TRP A 74 0.34 -5.75 -0.62
C TRP A 74 -0.38 -5.13 0.58
N PHE A 75 -1.41 -4.32 0.33
CA PHE A 75 -2.15 -3.64 1.37
C PHE A 75 -2.96 -4.60 2.23
N PHE A 76 -3.88 -5.36 1.63
CA PHE A 76 -4.75 -6.27 2.39
C PHE A 76 -3.98 -7.48 2.93
N GLY A 77 -3.08 -8.06 2.13
CA GLY A 77 -2.24 -9.17 2.57
C GLY A 77 -1.26 -8.76 3.67
N GLY A 78 -0.61 -7.60 3.52
CA GLY A 78 0.28 -7.06 4.54
C GLY A 78 -0.44 -6.71 5.85
N LEU A 79 -1.62 -6.08 5.77
CA LEU A 79 -2.46 -5.82 6.95
C LEU A 79 -2.91 -7.10 7.63
N PHE A 80 -3.35 -8.10 6.87
CA PHE A 80 -3.76 -9.40 7.42
C PHE A 80 -2.62 -10.06 8.20
N ILE A 81 -1.41 -10.10 7.63
CA ILE A 81 -0.23 -10.64 8.30
C ILE A 81 0.13 -9.81 9.53
N ALA A 82 0.08 -8.47 9.44
CA ALA A 82 0.36 -7.58 10.56
C ALA A 82 -0.61 -7.82 11.73
N PHE A 83 -1.91 -7.99 11.46
CA PHE A 83 -2.90 -8.32 12.47
C PHE A 83 -2.68 -9.70 13.07
N LYS A 84 -2.36 -10.72 12.26
CA LYS A 84 -2.08 -12.07 12.78
C LYS A 84 -0.83 -12.11 13.66
N LEU A 85 0.23 -11.38 13.29
CA LEU A 85 1.42 -11.24 14.11
C LEU A 85 1.12 -10.54 15.44
N TYR A 86 0.22 -9.55 15.42
CA TYR A 86 -0.23 -8.87 16.63
C TYR A 86 -1.03 -9.80 17.54
N ASP A 87 -1.99 -10.52 16.97
CA ASP A 87 -2.87 -11.47 17.66
C ASP A 87 -2.05 -12.57 18.37
N TRP A 88 -1.10 -13.20 17.67
CA TRP A 88 -0.16 -14.16 18.26
C TRP A 88 0.69 -13.57 19.38
N SER A 89 1.03 -12.28 19.30
CA SER A 89 1.74 -11.60 20.39
C SER A 89 0.87 -11.46 21.64
N LEU A 90 -0.46 -11.37 21.50
CA LEU A 90 -1.43 -11.24 22.58
C LEU A 90 -1.81 -12.59 23.20
N GLU A 91 -2.13 -13.61 22.41
CA GLU A 91 -2.52 -14.95 22.90
C GLU A 91 -1.46 -15.56 23.81
N SER A 92 -0.20 -15.26 23.52
CA SER A 92 0.93 -15.70 24.35
C SER A 92 0.93 -15.12 25.78
N LYS A 93 0.07 -14.14 26.11
CA LYS A 93 -0.12 -13.62 27.48
C LYS A 93 -1.18 -14.36 28.30
N ALA A 94 -2.05 -15.14 27.65
CA ALA A 94 -3.18 -15.82 28.30
C ALA A 94 -2.83 -17.21 28.87
N LYS A 95 -1.56 -17.61 28.81
CA LYS A 95 -0.96 -18.78 29.47
C LYS A 95 0.25 -18.34 30.28
#